data_AF-A0A261AHF7-F1
#
_entry.id   AF-A0A261AHF7-F1
#
_cell.length_a   1.000
_cell.length_b   1.000
_cell.length_c   1.000
_cell.angle_alpha   90.00
_cell.angle_beta   90.00
_cell.angle_gamma   90.00
#
_symmetry.space_group_name_H-M   'P 1'
#
loop_
_entity.id
_entity.type
_entity.pdbx_description
1 polymer ?
#
loop_
_entity_poly.entity_id
_entity_poly.type
_entity_poly.pdbx_seq_one_letter_code
_entity_poly.pdbx_strand_id
1 'polypeptide(L)'
;MTTNDEPTIDMDDDYDDITTPEEVLRKMTLMWQNELCAPCLLPSQMELVDILLDQIQGMEDDISRQRDKMQLRISLHRSELQRISFLTSDYVRCRLRKIEANPNDVIEQHNLRKNDATNPIELLSETELKFAEEYALAEAELFEKTVIEFMPVALKKIPVPKPDLKNDMVYAKVLDDDVGNVTVTDWRDLNAELVLEMEKSSCHLIPFESVKPYVEEGKMQLL
;
A
#
# COMPACT_ATOMS: atom_id res chain seq x y z
N MET A 1 34.87 -21.41 12.77
CA MET A 1 33.71 -21.36 11.86
C MET A 1 32.78 -20.32 12.46
N THR A 2 32.77 -19.15 11.84
CA THR A 2 31.99 -17.98 12.24
C THR A 2 30.52 -18.23 11.92
N THR A 3 29.66 -18.19 12.93
CA THR A 3 28.21 -18.16 12.79
C THR A 3 27.81 -16.76 12.34
N ASN A 4 27.34 -16.64 11.10
CA ASN A 4 26.63 -15.46 10.64
C ASN A 4 25.20 -15.57 11.16
N ASP A 5 24.87 -14.82 12.22
CA ASP A 5 23.50 -14.48 12.53
C ASP A 5 23.05 -13.38 11.56
N GLU A 6 22.20 -13.74 10.60
CA GLU A 6 21.40 -12.76 9.88
C GLU A 6 20.20 -12.37 10.76
N PRO A 7 19.85 -11.07 10.87
CA PRO A 7 18.72 -10.66 11.70
C PRO A 7 17.42 -11.10 11.02
N THR A 8 16.74 -12.06 11.66
CA THR A 8 15.33 -12.38 11.43
C THR A 8 14.48 -11.18 11.85
N ILE A 9 13.69 -10.64 10.94
CA ILE A 9 12.80 -9.51 11.21
C ILE A 9 11.50 -10.10 11.75
N ASP A 10 11.40 -10.19 13.08
CA ASP A 10 10.15 -10.44 13.77
C ASP A 10 9.27 -9.19 13.61
N MET A 11 8.09 -9.37 13.01
CA MET A 11 7.09 -8.32 12.81
C MET A 11 5.91 -8.54 13.76
N ASP A 12 6.20 -8.64 15.06
CA ASP A 12 5.17 -8.56 16.11
C ASP A 12 5.66 -7.63 17.24
N ASP A 13 4.88 -6.56 17.47
CA ASP A 13 4.73 -5.81 18.72
C ASP A 13 5.96 -5.23 19.43
N ASP A 14 6.75 -4.38 18.75
CA ASP A 14 7.47 -3.31 19.46
C ASP A 14 7.75 -2.09 18.54
N TYR A 15 6.74 -1.22 18.41
CA TYR A 15 6.93 0.10 17.79
C TYR A 15 7.78 1.06 18.66
N ASP A 16 8.17 0.64 19.87
CA ASP A 16 8.95 1.42 20.82
C ASP A 16 10.48 1.20 20.72
N ASP A 17 10.96 0.21 19.95
CA ASP A 17 12.40 -0.02 19.78
C ASP A 17 12.93 0.70 18.53
N ILE A 18 13.27 1.98 18.72
CA ILE A 18 14.08 2.88 17.87
C ILE A 18 14.30 2.34 16.44
N THR A 19 13.29 2.47 15.57
CA THR A 19 13.47 2.16 14.14
C THR A 19 14.48 3.14 13.56
N THR A 20 15.62 2.66 13.09
CA THR A 20 16.62 3.53 12.49
C THR A 20 16.04 4.22 11.24
N PRO A 21 16.45 5.45 10.87
CA PRO A 21 15.95 6.11 9.66
C PRO A 21 16.13 5.29 8.38
N GLU A 22 17.16 4.44 8.35
CA GLU A 22 17.42 3.50 7.25
C GLU A 22 16.36 2.40 7.16
N GLU A 23 15.95 1.84 8.29
CA GLU A 23 14.89 0.82 8.33
C GLU A 23 13.53 1.40 7.95
N VAL A 24 13.21 2.62 8.39
CA VAL A 24 11.98 3.33 7.98
C VAL A 24 11.95 3.49 6.46
N LEU A 25 13.06 3.94 5.86
CA LEU A 25 13.16 4.13 4.42
C LEU A 25 13.03 2.80 3.67
N ARG A 26 13.61 1.72 4.19
CA ARG A 26 13.50 0.37 3.59
C ARG A 26 12.06 -0.14 3.63
N LYS A 27 11.40 -0.05 4.79
CA LYS A 27 9.98 -0.42 4.94
C LYS A 27 9.10 0.41 4.00
N MET A 28 9.30 1.73 3.96
CA MET A 28 8.56 2.62 3.06
C MET A 28 8.75 2.26 1.59
N THR A 29 9.98 1.93 1.17
CA THR A 29 10.27 1.55 -0.23
C THR A 29 9.52 0.28 -0.62
N LEU A 30 9.47 -0.71 0.28
CA LEU A 30 8.73 -1.95 0.08
C LEU A 30 7.22 -1.68 -0.03
N MET A 31 6.67 -0.87 0.87
CA MET A 31 5.25 -0.51 0.84
C MET A 31 4.87 0.28 -0.41
N TRP A 32 5.73 1.22 -0.83
CA TRP A 32 5.52 1.96 -2.07
C TRP A 32 5.50 1.05 -3.30
N GLN A 33 6.41 0.08 -3.39
CA GLN A 33 6.42 -0.89 -4.48
C GLN A 33 5.19 -1.80 -4.46
N ASN A 34 4.81 -2.29 -3.28
CA ASN A 34 3.59 -3.08 -3.11
C ASN A 34 2.35 -2.29 -3.54
N GLU A 35 2.24 -1.03 -3.12
CA GLU A 35 1.12 -0.16 -3.49
C GLU A 35 1.12 0.16 -4.99
N LEU A 36 2.28 0.33 -5.63
CA LEU A 36 2.37 0.55 -7.08
C LEU A 36 1.88 -0.65 -7.89
N CYS A 37 2.24 -1.87 -7.48
CA CYS A 37 1.97 -3.08 -8.25
C CYS A 37 0.66 -3.78 -7.85
N ALA A 38 0.06 -3.42 -6.71
CA ALA A 38 -1.20 -4.00 -6.28
C ALA A 38 -2.39 -3.43 -7.08
N PRO A 39 -3.30 -4.28 -7.60
CA PRO A 39 -4.51 -3.85 -8.31
C PRO A 39 -5.57 -3.24 -7.38
N CYS A 40 -5.49 -3.51 -6.06
CA CYS A 40 -6.36 -2.91 -5.06
C CYS A 40 -5.57 -2.05 -4.07
N LEU A 41 -6.31 -1.29 -3.25
CA LEU A 41 -5.74 -0.53 -2.14
C LEU A 41 -5.23 -1.49 -1.05
N LEU A 42 -4.02 -1.24 -0.54
CA LEU A 42 -3.41 -1.99 0.57
C LEU A 42 -3.66 -1.28 1.92
N PRO A 43 -3.42 -1.95 3.06
CA PRO A 43 -3.53 -1.33 4.39
C PRO A 43 -2.72 -0.04 4.51
N SER A 44 -3.28 0.93 5.24
CA SER A 44 -2.65 2.24 5.41
C SER A 44 -1.45 2.14 6.36
N GLN A 45 -0.34 2.77 5.97
CA GLN A 45 0.85 2.95 6.82
C GLN A 45 1.28 4.42 6.85
N MET A 46 0.30 5.31 7.06
CA MET A 46 0.55 6.75 7.10
C MET A 46 1.50 7.16 8.24
N GLU A 47 1.62 6.37 9.30
CA GLU A 47 2.60 6.59 10.36
C GLU A 47 4.04 6.65 9.84
N LEU A 48 4.42 5.76 8.91
CA LEU A 48 5.75 5.78 8.28
C LEU A 48 5.94 7.03 7.42
N VAL A 49 4.87 7.50 6.77
CA VAL A 49 4.89 8.73 5.99
C VAL A 49 5.12 9.93 6.90
N ASP A 50 4.43 10.00 8.04
CA ASP A 50 4.57 11.08 9.01
C ASP A 50 5.99 11.12 9.61
N ILE A 51 6.55 9.97 9.98
CA ILE A 51 7.94 9.87 10.44
C ILE A 51 8.90 10.41 9.38
N LEU A 52 8.74 10.02 8.11
CA LEU A 52 9.61 10.49 7.03
C LEU A 52 9.44 11.99 6.75
N LEU A 53 8.23 12.52 6.86
CA LEU A 53 7.98 13.96 6.71
C LEU A 53 8.69 14.76 7.82
N ASP A 54 8.65 14.28 9.06
CA ASP A 54 9.38 14.89 10.17
C ASP A 54 10.90 14.84 9.95
N GLN A 55 11.43 13.71 9.46
CA GLN A 55 12.85 13.60 9.12
C GLN A 55 13.25 14.53 7.96
N ILE A 56 12.42 14.64 6.92
CA ILE A 56 12.64 15.58 5.81
C ILE A 56 12.71 17.01 6.35
N GLN A 57 11.74 17.42 7.17
CA GLN A 57 11.69 18.77 7.73
C GLN A 57 12.91 19.08 8.61
N GLY A 58 13.32 18.14 9.47
CA GLY A 58 14.51 18.29 10.31
C GLY A 58 15.79 18.48 9.48
N MET A 59 15.96 17.66 8.43
CA MET A 59 17.11 17.78 7.53
C MET A 59 17.09 19.06 6.69
N GLU A 60 15.92 19.53 6.26
CA GLU A 60 15.78 20.81 5.55
C GLU A 60 16.19 22.00 6.43
N ASP A 61 15.74 22.00 7.69
CA ASP A 61 16.10 23.00 8.68
C ASP A 61 17.61 23.02 8.91
N ASP A 62 18.24 21.86 9.06
CA ASP A 62 19.68 21.75 9.25
C ASP A 62 20.47 22.25 8.03
N ILE A 63 20.04 21.91 6.82
CA ILE A 63 20.63 22.44 5.58
C ILE A 63 20.46 23.96 5.49
N SER A 64 19.32 24.50 5.95
CA SER A 64 19.04 25.93 5.91
C SER A 64 19.96 26.74 6.83
N ARG A 65 20.35 26.15 7.98
CA ARG A 65 21.22 26.76 9.00
C ARG A 65 22.71 26.74 8.62
N GLN A 66 23.10 25.91 7.65
CA GLN A 66 24.49 25.83 7.22
C GLN A 66 24.92 27.04 6.38
N ARG A 67 26.04 27.66 6.79
CA ARG A 67 26.56 28.90 6.18
C ARG A 67 27.15 28.69 4.79
N ASP A 68 27.73 27.52 4.52
CA ASP A 68 28.45 27.23 3.29
C ASP A 68 27.67 26.27 2.39
N LYS A 69 26.79 26.82 1.57
CA LYS A 69 25.85 26.08 0.71
C LYS A 69 26.50 25.33 -0.46
N MET A 70 27.80 25.55 -0.72
CA MET A 70 28.52 24.99 -1.89
C MET A 70 29.23 23.66 -1.56
N GLN A 71 29.19 23.21 -0.31
CA GLN A 71 29.82 21.95 0.07
C GLN A 71 29.11 20.76 -0.59
N LEU A 72 29.89 19.85 -1.16
CA LEU A 72 29.39 18.61 -1.79
C LEU A 72 28.43 17.84 -0.87
N ARG A 73 28.71 17.84 0.45
CA ARG A 73 27.86 17.23 1.48
C ARG A 73 26.43 17.77 1.46
N ILE A 74 26.25 19.08 1.31
CA ILE A 74 24.93 19.71 1.29
C ILE A 74 24.19 19.36 0.00
N SER A 75 24.91 19.37 -1.12
CA SER A 75 24.34 18.96 -2.41
C SER A 75 23.87 17.51 -2.38
N LEU A 76 24.62 16.62 -1.71
CA LEU A 76 24.23 15.22 -1.51
C LEU A 76 22.97 15.11 -0.64
N HIS A 77 22.92 15.80 0.51
CA HIS A 77 21.73 15.80 1.37
C HIS A 77 20.49 16.34 0.66
N ARG A 78 20.62 17.40 -0.17
CA ARG A 78 19.51 17.91 -0.98
C ARG A 78 19.02 16.87 -2.00
N SER A 79 19.94 16.17 -2.66
CA SER A 79 19.57 15.11 -3.62
C SER A 79 18.83 13.96 -2.93
N GLU A 80 19.28 13.55 -1.75
CA GLU A 80 18.60 12.49 -0.98
C GLU A 80 17.23 12.94 -0.47
N LEU A 81 17.10 14.18 0.01
CA LEU A 81 15.78 14.73 0.39
C LEU A 81 14.81 14.71 -0.79
N GLN A 82 15.26 15.10 -1.99
CA GLN A 82 14.41 15.03 -3.18
C GLN A 82 13.96 13.60 -3.50
N ARG A 83 14.82 12.59 -3.30
CA ARG A 83 14.47 11.17 -3.50
C ARG A 83 13.42 10.71 -2.50
N ILE A 84 13.59 11.02 -1.22
CA ILE A 84 12.64 10.63 -0.16
C ILE A 84 11.31 11.38 -0.34
N SER A 85 11.34 12.68 -0.62
CA SER A 85 10.12 13.46 -0.88
C SER A 85 9.37 12.98 -2.11
N PHE A 86 10.08 12.54 -3.16
CA PHE A 86 9.44 11.91 -4.32
C PHE A 86 8.75 10.61 -3.92
N LEU A 87 9.44 9.74 -3.17
CA LEU A 87 8.92 8.46 -2.70
C LEU A 87 7.63 8.64 -1.88
N THR A 88 7.64 9.50 -0.86
CA THR A 88 6.46 9.74 0.00
C THR A 88 5.31 10.35 -0.79
N SER A 89 5.61 11.32 -1.66
CA SER A 89 4.58 11.96 -2.47
C SER A 89 3.96 11.01 -3.48
N ASP A 90 4.76 10.15 -4.13
CA ASP A 90 4.26 9.21 -5.13
C ASP A 90 3.43 8.09 -4.50
N TYR A 91 3.83 7.60 -3.32
CA TYR A 91 3.03 6.68 -2.52
C TYR A 91 1.63 7.21 -2.23
N VAL A 92 1.54 8.43 -1.66
CA VAL A 92 0.24 9.05 -1.35
C VAL A 92 -0.57 9.28 -2.64
N ARG A 93 0.06 9.71 -3.74
CA ARG A 93 -0.64 9.86 -5.02
C ARG A 93 -1.19 8.54 -5.56
N CYS A 94 -0.44 7.44 -5.47
CA CYS A 94 -0.91 6.13 -5.90
C CYS A 94 -2.13 5.68 -5.10
N ARG A 95 -2.11 5.86 -3.77
CA ARG A 95 -3.25 5.57 -2.91
C ARG A 95 -4.48 6.40 -3.27
N LEU A 96 -4.32 7.71 -3.42
CA LEU A 96 -5.41 8.61 -3.81
C LEU A 96 -6.02 8.22 -5.16
N ARG A 97 -5.21 7.86 -6.17
CA ARG A 97 -5.74 7.39 -7.47
C ARG A 97 -6.61 6.14 -7.33
N LYS A 98 -6.22 5.21 -6.45
CA LYS A 98 -7.01 3.99 -6.18
C LYS A 98 -8.31 4.31 -5.43
N ILE A 99 -8.28 5.26 -4.50
CA ILE A 99 -9.47 5.76 -3.80
C ILE A 99 -10.42 6.45 -4.79
N GLU A 100 -9.91 7.33 -5.65
CA GLU A 100 -10.69 8.04 -6.67
C GLU A 100 -11.30 7.09 -7.70
N ALA A 101 -10.66 5.95 -8.00
CA ALA A 101 -11.20 4.98 -8.96
C ALA A 101 -12.52 4.35 -8.50
N ASN A 102 -12.70 4.15 -7.19
CA ASN A 102 -13.94 3.61 -6.64
C ASN A 102 -14.12 3.97 -5.14
N PRO A 103 -14.55 5.20 -4.84
CA PRO A 103 -14.59 5.69 -3.46
C PRO A 103 -15.61 4.93 -2.61
N ASN A 104 -16.77 4.59 -3.18
CA ASN A 104 -17.85 3.92 -2.44
C ASN A 104 -17.47 2.49 -2.02
N ASP A 105 -16.84 1.72 -2.91
CA ASP A 105 -16.36 0.36 -2.58
C ASP A 105 -15.25 0.40 -1.53
N VAL A 106 -14.33 1.36 -1.64
CA VAL A 106 -13.23 1.53 -0.69
C VAL A 106 -13.74 1.88 0.72
N ILE A 107 -14.75 2.76 0.84
CA ILE A 107 -15.41 3.09 2.10
C ILE A 107 -16.16 1.88 2.68
N GLU A 108 -16.88 1.11 1.84
CA GLU A 108 -17.56 -0.12 2.26
C GLU A 108 -16.54 -1.14 2.81
N GLN A 109 -15.46 -1.39 2.07
CA GLN A 109 -14.40 -2.31 2.48
C GLN A 109 -13.69 -1.87 3.77
N HIS A 110 -13.42 -0.58 3.92
CA HIS A 110 -12.83 -0.05 5.15
C HIS A 110 -13.74 -0.32 6.36
N ASN A 111 -15.03 -0.03 6.25
CA ASN A 111 -15.99 -0.28 7.32
C ASN A 111 -16.15 -1.77 7.64
N LEU A 112 -16.11 -2.64 6.63
CA LEU A 112 -16.18 -4.09 6.84
C LEU A 112 -14.96 -4.60 7.61
N ARG A 113 -13.74 -4.22 7.20
CA ARG A 113 -12.50 -4.66 7.87
C ARG A 113 -12.32 -4.05 9.27
N LYS A 114 -12.70 -2.79 9.45
CA LYS A 114 -12.61 -2.11 10.75
C LYS A 114 -13.56 -2.72 11.79
N ASN A 115 -14.71 -3.21 11.35
CA ASN A 115 -15.70 -3.84 12.22
C ASN A 115 -15.50 -5.37 12.35
N ASP A 116 -14.48 -5.95 11.72
CA ASP A 116 -14.16 -7.36 11.90
C ASP A 116 -13.61 -7.59 13.32
N ALA A 117 -14.21 -8.54 14.04
CA ALA A 117 -13.87 -8.85 15.42
C ALA A 117 -12.54 -9.62 15.56
N THR A 118 -12.00 -10.15 14.46
CA THR A 118 -10.84 -11.06 14.50
C THR A 118 -9.51 -10.33 14.34
N ASN A 119 -9.42 -9.39 13.39
CA ASN A 119 -8.23 -8.57 13.15
C ASN A 119 -8.65 -7.24 12.50
N PRO A 120 -8.85 -6.16 13.29
CA PRO A 120 -9.24 -4.86 12.75
C PRO A 120 -8.06 -4.22 12.02
N ILE A 121 -8.07 -4.29 10.68
CA ILE A 121 -7.05 -3.67 9.84
C ILE A 121 -7.58 -2.35 9.28
N GLU A 122 -6.85 -1.27 9.57
CA GLU A 122 -7.16 0.05 9.04
C GLU A 122 -6.70 0.20 7.58
N LEU A 123 -7.65 0.14 6.65
CA LEU A 123 -7.36 0.27 5.21
C LEU A 123 -7.05 1.71 4.78
N LEU A 124 -7.69 2.69 5.44
CA LEU A 124 -7.65 4.11 5.11
C LEU A 124 -7.25 4.88 6.36
N SER A 125 -6.37 5.86 6.24
CA SER A 125 -6.18 6.85 7.28
C SER A 125 -7.43 7.71 7.47
N GLU A 126 -7.61 8.33 8.64
CA GLU A 126 -8.71 9.27 8.90
C GLU A 126 -8.77 10.41 7.87
N THR A 127 -7.62 10.86 7.37
CA THR A 127 -7.54 11.92 6.35
C THR A 127 -8.00 11.42 4.98
N GLU A 128 -7.60 10.20 4.62
CA GLU A 128 -8.03 9.52 3.39
C GLU A 128 -9.52 9.21 3.42
N LEU A 129 -10.06 8.82 4.57
CA LEU A 129 -11.49 8.54 4.74
C LEU A 129 -12.33 9.80 4.50
N LYS A 130 -11.95 10.93 5.12
CA LYS A 130 -12.62 12.22 4.89
C LYS A 130 -12.58 12.62 3.42
N PHE A 131 -11.42 12.47 2.78
CA PHE A 131 -11.27 12.73 1.36
C PHE A 131 -12.19 11.84 0.51
N ALA A 132 -12.25 10.54 0.80
CA ALA A 132 -13.11 9.60 0.08
C ALA A 132 -14.60 9.95 0.23
N GLU A 133 -15.04 10.33 1.44
CA GLU A 133 -16.43 10.75 1.71
C GLU A 133 -16.80 12.03 0.97
N GLU A 134 -15.93 13.06 1.02
CA GLU A 134 -16.13 14.32 0.30
C GLU A 134 -16.15 14.09 -1.21
N TYR A 135 -15.25 13.25 -1.73
CA TYR A 135 -15.18 12.92 -3.15
C TYR A 135 -16.42 12.15 -3.62
N ALA A 136 -16.86 11.14 -2.87
CA ALA A 136 -18.08 10.38 -3.19
C ALA A 136 -19.33 11.27 -3.20
N LEU A 137 -19.42 12.22 -2.26
CA LEU A 137 -20.53 13.17 -2.22
C LEU A 137 -20.51 14.13 -3.41
N ALA A 138 -19.34 14.66 -3.77
CA ALA A 138 -19.18 15.53 -4.94
C ALA A 138 -19.50 14.79 -6.25
N GLU A 139 -19.08 13.53 -6.38
CA GLU A 139 -19.38 12.66 -7.51
C GLU A 139 -20.89 12.40 -7.62
N ALA A 140 -21.55 12.07 -6.49
CA ALA A 140 -22.99 11.84 -6.44
C ALA A 140 -23.79 13.10 -6.83
N GLU A 141 -23.40 14.28 -6.33
CA GLU A 141 -24.05 15.55 -6.68
C GLU A 141 -23.90 15.87 -8.17
N LEU A 142 -22.73 15.60 -8.75
CA LEU A 142 -22.48 15.77 -10.18
C LEU A 142 -23.38 14.84 -11.01
N PHE A 143 -23.44 13.54 -10.67
CA PHE A 143 -24.28 12.58 -11.37
C PHE A 143 -25.77 12.90 -11.22
N GLU A 144 -26.18 13.38 -10.06
CA GLU A 144 -27.56 13.78 -9.80
C GLU A 144 -28.03 14.85 -10.78
N LYS A 145 -27.27 15.95 -10.87
CA LYS A 145 -27.59 17.10 -11.72
C LYS A 145 -27.44 16.83 -13.22
N THR A 146 -26.56 15.92 -13.61
CA THR A 146 -26.23 15.70 -15.03
C THR A 146 -27.10 14.62 -15.68
N VAL A 147 -27.37 13.52 -14.98
CA VAL A 147 -27.99 12.33 -15.59
C VAL A 147 -29.16 11.78 -14.78
N ILE A 148 -29.01 11.62 -13.46
CA ILE A 148 -29.97 10.86 -12.65
C ILE A 148 -31.33 11.59 -12.53
N GLU A 149 -31.35 12.93 -12.52
CA GLU A 149 -32.60 13.70 -12.49
C GLU A 149 -33.51 13.35 -13.68
N PHE A 150 -32.92 13.19 -14.86
CA PHE A 150 -33.62 12.90 -16.12
C PHE A 150 -33.96 11.41 -16.31
N MET A 151 -33.47 10.55 -15.43
CA MET A 151 -33.60 9.11 -15.56
C MET A 151 -34.93 8.60 -14.96
N PRO A 152 -35.58 7.58 -15.56
CA PRO A 152 -36.75 6.94 -14.97
C PRO A 152 -36.47 6.41 -13.56
N VAL A 153 -37.46 6.45 -12.66
CA VAL A 153 -37.33 6.10 -11.24
C VAL A 153 -36.68 4.73 -11.00
N ALA A 154 -36.92 3.75 -11.88
CA ALA A 154 -36.35 2.41 -11.79
C ALA A 154 -34.81 2.36 -11.96
N LEU A 155 -34.21 3.33 -12.65
CA LEU A 155 -32.79 3.34 -12.98
C LEU A 155 -32.00 4.37 -12.16
N LYS A 156 -32.67 5.16 -11.30
CA LYS A 156 -32.01 6.17 -10.45
C LYS A 156 -31.05 5.57 -9.42
N LYS A 157 -31.15 4.27 -9.14
CA LYS A 157 -30.21 3.55 -8.27
C LYS A 157 -29.10 2.93 -9.12
N ILE A 158 -27.91 3.50 -9.03
CA ILE A 158 -26.72 2.98 -9.70
C ILE A 158 -25.99 2.06 -8.72
N PRO A 159 -25.77 0.78 -9.06
CA PRO A 159 -24.97 -0.10 -8.23
C PRO A 159 -23.49 0.31 -8.26
N VAL A 160 -22.82 0.20 -7.12
CA VAL A 160 -21.37 0.42 -7.03
C VAL A 160 -20.67 -0.72 -7.78
N PRO A 161 -19.84 -0.43 -8.80
CA PRO A 161 -19.08 -1.46 -9.49
C PRO A 161 -18.09 -2.09 -8.51
N LYS A 162 -17.94 -3.42 -8.52
CA LYS A 162 -16.93 -4.12 -7.71
C LYS A 162 -15.77 -4.53 -8.62
N PRO A 163 -14.51 -4.24 -8.25
CA PRO A 163 -13.36 -4.68 -9.04
C PRO A 163 -13.26 -6.21 -9.00
N ASP A 164 -13.08 -6.84 -10.17
CA ASP A 164 -12.86 -8.28 -10.28
C ASP A 164 -11.35 -8.58 -10.24
N LEU A 165 -10.84 -8.84 -9.04
CA LEU A 165 -9.41 -9.05 -8.77
C LEU A 165 -8.92 -10.45 -9.15
N LYS A 166 -9.80 -11.34 -9.64
CA LYS A 166 -9.51 -12.76 -9.88
C LYS A 166 -8.53 -13.00 -11.01
N ASN A 167 -8.53 -12.11 -12.01
CA ASN A 167 -7.71 -12.26 -13.21
C ASN A 167 -6.45 -11.39 -13.19
N ASP A 168 -6.26 -10.57 -12.16
CA ASP A 168 -5.13 -9.65 -12.09
C ASP A 168 -3.87 -10.41 -11.67
N MET A 169 -2.97 -10.61 -12.64
CA MET A 169 -1.68 -11.27 -12.43
C MET A 169 -0.67 -10.26 -11.92
N VAL A 170 0.03 -10.60 -10.84
CA VAL A 170 1.12 -9.80 -10.28
C VAL A 170 2.41 -10.61 -10.22
N TYR A 171 3.54 -9.93 -10.37
CA TYR A 171 4.84 -10.52 -10.06
C TYR A 171 5.06 -10.40 -8.56
N ALA A 172 5.21 -11.54 -7.89
CA ALA A 172 5.49 -11.61 -6.46
C ALA A 172 6.85 -12.25 -6.23
N LYS A 173 7.68 -11.58 -5.43
CA LYS A 173 8.95 -12.07 -4.93
C LYS A 173 8.80 -12.48 -3.48
N VAL A 174 9.27 -13.68 -3.16
CA VAL A 174 9.23 -14.25 -1.81
C VAL A 174 10.39 -13.67 -1.00
N LEU A 175 10.08 -13.06 0.15
CA LEU A 175 11.11 -12.52 1.05
C LEU A 175 11.51 -13.49 2.14
N ASP A 176 10.54 -14.24 2.67
CA ASP A 176 10.72 -15.13 3.82
C ASP A 176 10.76 -16.62 3.43
N ASP A 177 11.38 -17.44 4.25
CA ASP A 177 11.44 -18.90 4.06
C ASP A 177 10.11 -19.58 4.49
N ASP A 178 9.30 -18.92 5.32
CA ASP A 178 8.11 -19.48 5.99
C ASP A 178 6.77 -19.22 5.24
N VAL A 179 6.83 -18.87 3.95
CA VAL A 179 5.61 -18.59 3.18
C VAL A 179 4.81 -19.85 2.84
N GLY A 180 5.47 -21.01 2.90
CA GLY A 180 4.84 -22.33 2.76
C GLY A 180 4.16 -22.54 1.42
N ASN A 181 3.04 -23.26 1.46
CA ASN A 181 2.28 -23.72 0.31
C ASN A 181 1.20 -22.72 -0.06
N VAL A 182 1.39 -21.97 -1.16
CA VAL A 182 0.40 -21.01 -1.66
C VAL A 182 -0.58 -21.73 -2.60
N THR A 183 -1.86 -21.62 -2.31
CA THR A 183 -2.92 -22.15 -3.17
C THR A 183 -3.25 -21.15 -4.28
N VAL A 184 -3.11 -21.60 -5.51
CA VAL A 184 -3.41 -20.83 -6.73
C VAL A 184 -4.51 -21.55 -7.50
N THR A 185 -5.48 -20.82 -8.04
CA THR A 185 -6.53 -21.38 -8.89
C THR A 185 -5.93 -21.88 -10.21
N ASP A 186 -6.28 -23.11 -10.62
CA ASP A 186 -5.85 -23.64 -11.93
C ASP A 186 -6.73 -23.06 -13.05
N TRP A 187 -6.09 -22.54 -14.10
CA TRP A 187 -6.78 -22.01 -15.30
C TRP A 187 -7.46 -23.10 -16.13
N ARG A 188 -7.08 -24.37 -15.93
CA ARG A 188 -7.68 -25.51 -16.65
C ARG A 188 -8.94 -26.02 -15.96
N ASP A 189 -9.04 -25.85 -14.65
CA ASP A 189 -10.19 -26.21 -13.84
C ASP A 189 -10.37 -25.18 -12.73
N LEU A 190 -11.38 -24.32 -12.88
CA LEU A 190 -11.68 -23.22 -11.96
C LEU A 190 -11.98 -23.70 -10.53
N ASN A 191 -12.24 -25.00 -10.34
CA ASN A 191 -12.47 -25.62 -9.03
C ASN A 191 -11.24 -26.36 -8.48
N ALA A 192 -10.14 -26.45 -9.24
CA ALA A 192 -8.92 -27.08 -8.80
C ALA A 192 -7.96 -26.05 -8.22
N GLU A 193 -7.44 -26.35 -7.03
CA GLU A 193 -6.39 -25.57 -6.37
C GLU A 193 -5.03 -26.23 -6.64
N LEU A 194 -4.12 -25.47 -7.24
CA LEU A 194 -2.72 -25.84 -7.39
C LEU A 194 -1.95 -25.31 -6.18
N VAL A 195 -1.30 -26.21 -5.46
CA VAL A 195 -0.39 -25.84 -4.38
C VAL A 195 0.99 -25.60 -4.97
N LEU A 196 1.51 -24.38 -4.82
CA LEU A 196 2.86 -24.01 -5.20
C LEU A 196 3.75 -23.91 -3.96
N GLU A 197 4.83 -24.68 -3.95
CA GLU A 197 5.94 -24.49 -3.01
C GLU A 197 6.75 -23.27 -3.47
N MET A 198 6.88 -22.28 -2.60
CA MET A 198 7.57 -21.03 -2.90
C MET A 198 8.89 -20.99 -2.13
N GLU A 199 10.01 -20.97 -2.87
CA GLU A 199 11.35 -20.86 -2.30
C GLU A 199 11.69 -19.39 -2.00
N LYS A 200 12.55 -19.14 -1.02
CA LYS A 200 13.00 -17.77 -0.74
C LYS A 200 13.73 -17.15 -1.92
N SER A 201 13.45 -15.87 -2.16
CA SER A 201 13.98 -15.08 -3.26
C SER A 201 13.59 -15.53 -4.68
N SER A 202 12.67 -16.49 -4.83
CA SER A 202 12.08 -16.79 -6.13
C SER A 202 11.05 -15.72 -6.53
N CYS A 203 10.87 -15.55 -7.84
CA CYS A 203 9.86 -14.67 -8.42
C CYS A 203 8.82 -15.50 -9.16
N HIS A 204 7.54 -15.25 -8.88
CA HIS A 204 6.42 -15.97 -9.46
C HIS A 204 5.41 -15.00 -10.07
N LEU A 205 4.74 -15.44 -11.15
CA LEU A 205 3.61 -14.74 -11.74
C LEU A 205 2.33 -15.47 -11.29
N ILE A 206 1.55 -14.84 -10.41
CA ILE A 206 0.41 -15.46 -9.74
C ILE A 206 -0.76 -14.46 -9.60
N PRO A 207 -2.01 -14.95 -9.47
CA PRO A 207 -3.17 -14.09 -9.25
C PRO A 207 -3.06 -13.34 -7.93
N PHE A 208 -3.35 -12.04 -7.92
CA PHE A 208 -3.21 -11.20 -6.73
C PHE A 208 -4.05 -11.70 -5.53
N GLU A 209 -5.23 -12.28 -5.76
CA GLU A 209 -6.10 -12.81 -4.69
C GLU A 209 -5.38 -13.84 -3.79
N SER A 210 -4.55 -14.71 -4.38
CA SER A 210 -3.76 -15.71 -3.64
C SER A 210 -2.60 -15.08 -2.85
N VAL A 211 -2.05 -13.96 -3.33
CA VAL A 211 -0.86 -13.31 -2.73
C VAL A 211 -1.24 -12.31 -1.65
N LYS A 212 -2.44 -11.74 -1.75
CA LYS A 212 -2.92 -10.65 -0.90
C LYS A 212 -2.63 -10.82 0.60
N PRO A 213 -2.95 -11.95 1.26
CA PRO A 213 -2.66 -12.11 2.70
C PRO A 213 -1.15 -12.06 2.98
N TYR A 214 -0.32 -12.67 2.14
CA TYR A 214 1.13 -12.69 2.30
C TYR A 214 1.79 -11.32 2.04
N VAL A 215 1.17 -10.48 1.19
CA VAL A 215 1.61 -9.09 0.98
C VAL A 215 1.21 -8.23 2.19
N GLU A 216 0.03 -8.43 2.75
CA GLU A 216 -0.42 -7.72 3.97
C GLU A 216 0.43 -8.11 5.20
N GLU A 217 0.86 -9.37 5.29
CA GLU A 217 1.81 -9.86 6.32
C GLU A 217 3.27 -9.46 6.06
N GLY A 218 3.59 -8.88 4.90
CA GLY A 218 4.96 -8.46 4.55
C GLY A 218 5.92 -9.61 4.17
N LYS A 219 5.41 -10.83 3.99
CA LYS A 219 6.18 -12.02 3.58
C LYS A 219 6.53 -12.03 2.09
N MET A 220 5.77 -11.29 1.30
CA MET A 220 5.99 -11.14 -0.14
C MET A 220 6.10 -9.67 -0.55
N GLN A 221 6.90 -9.44 -1.58
CA GLN A 221 7.08 -8.14 -2.23
C GLN A 221 6.59 -8.22 -3.67
N LEU A 222 5.78 -7.25 -4.07
CA LEU A 222 5.35 -7.13 -5.47
C LEU A 222 6.43 -6.43 -6.30
N LEU A 223 6.56 -6.85 -7.56
CA LEU A 223 7.53 -6.34 -8.53
C LEU A 223 6.87 -5.71 -9.75
#